data_AF-A0A365Y197-F1
#
_entry.id   AF-A0A365Y197-F1
#
_cell.length_a   1.000
_cell.length_b   1.000
_cell.length_c   1.000
_cell.angle_alpha   90.00
_cell.angle_beta   90.00
_cell.angle_gamma   90.00
#
_symmetry.space_group_name_H-M   'P 1'
#
loop_
_entity.id
_entity.type
_entity.pdbx_description
1 polymer ?
#
loop_
_entity_poly.entity_id
_entity_poly.type
_entity_poly.pdbx_seq_one_letter_code
_entity_poly.pdbx_strand_id
1 'polypeptide(L)'
;MDEQQFENYLHNMEKPTPPLPAQKDTLKFALLNSRRSSWIGALLIVFPFLLISLFFIQHLFNLGPRLTGWIATGTSSLPVYWKALLFFIFLTGFPFLGIILNMLSITYFQYDKTRREFNIIIRIRWWNIIIIFIGAAVASFYTLHLLADAI
;
A
#
# COMPACT_ATOMS: atom_id res chain seq x y z
N MET A 1 49.08 43.45 2.72
CA MET A 1 48.05 43.41 1.65
C MET A 1 47.45 44.78 1.60
N ASP A 2 47.45 45.40 0.43
CA ASP A 2 46.74 46.66 0.22
C ASP A 2 45.23 46.43 0.33
N GLU A 3 44.51 47.45 0.78
CA GLU A 3 43.06 47.41 1.01
C GLU A 3 42.30 46.95 -0.24
N GLN A 4 42.75 47.39 -1.41
CA GLN A 4 42.22 46.98 -2.72
C GLN A 4 42.47 45.49 -3.04
N GLN A 5 43.57 44.90 -2.57
CA GLN A 5 43.83 43.47 -2.76
C GLN A 5 42.96 42.62 -1.83
N PHE A 6 42.66 43.11 -0.64
CA PHE A 6 41.78 42.44 0.31
C PHE A 6 40.32 42.45 -0.17
N GLU A 7 39.86 43.57 -0.71
CA GLU A 7 38.52 43.71 -1.27
C GLU A 7 38.33 42.81 -2.50
N ASN A 8 39.32 42.77 -3.40
CA ASN A 8 39.31 41.86 -4.55
C ASN A 8 39.35 40.38 -4.12
N TYR A 9 40.04 40.07 -3.02
CA TYR A 9 40.07 38.70 -2.49
C TYR A 9 38.71 38.28 -1.93
N LEU A 10 38.02 39.17 -1.20
CA LEU A 10 36.66 38.92 -0.68
C LEU A 10 35.61 38.80 -1.78
N HIS A 11 35.71 39.60 -2.84
CA HIS A 11 34.80 39.53 -3.97
C HIS A 11 34.98 38.26 -4.81
N ASN A 12 36.20 37.72 -4.86
CA ASN A 12 36.52 36.49 -5.57
C ASN A 12 36.48 35.23 -4.68
N MET A 13 36.12 35.36 -3.39
CA MET A 13 35.85 34.19 -2.58
C MET A 13 34.60 33.48 -3.10
N GLU A 14 34.80 32.25 -3.57
CA GLU A 14 33.73 31.37 -3.96
C GLU A 14 32.83 31.13 -2.73
N LYS A 15 31.59 31.62 -2.80
CA LYS A 15 30.65 31.49 -1.68
C LYS A 15 30.51 30.00 -1.36
N PRO A 16 30.68 29.58 -0.09
CA PRO A 16 30.50 28.19 0.28
C PRO A 16 29.07 27.79 -0.04
N THR A 17 28.89 27.04 -1.12
CA THR A 17 27.60 26.43 -1.44
C THR A 17 27.33 25.40 -0.34
N PRO A 18 26.25 25.54 0.44
CA PRO A 18 25.93 24.55 1.45
C PRO A 18 25.83 23.19 0.77
N PRO A 19 26.39 22.11 1.36
CA PRO A 19 26.28 20.79 0.77
C PRO A 19 24.80 20.52 0.52
N LEU A 20 24.43 20.34 -0.75
CA LEU A 20 23.07 19.99 -1.14
C LEU A 20 22.67 18.78 -0.30
N PRO A 21 21.56 18.83 0.46
CA PRO A 21 21.24 17.75 1.36
C PRO A 21 20.95 16.51 0.53
N ALA A 22 21.80 15.48 0.66
CA ALA A 22 21.59 14.13 0.11
C ALA A 22 20.23 13.50 0.52
N GLN A 23 19.53 14.13 1.48
CA GLN A 23 18.15 13.81 1.85
C GLN A 23 17.11 14.07 0.74
N LYS A 24 17.34 14.98 -0.22
CA LYS A 24 16.32 15.28 -1.25
C LYS A 24 16.03 14.09 -2.15
N ASP A 25 17.05 13.33 -2.52
CA ASP A 25 16.89 12.19 -3.44
C ASP A 25 16.33 10.96 -2.73
N THR A 26 16.75 10.68 -1.49
CA THR A 26 16.16 9.61 -0.67
C THR A 26 14.69 9.88 -0.38
N LEU A 27 14.31 11.14 -0.11
CA LEU A 27 12.91 11.53 0.00
C LEU A 27 12.16 11.36 -1.32
N LYS A 28 12.72 11.75 -2.47
CA LYS A 28 12.08 11.55 -3.78
C LYS A 28 11.81 10.07 -4.08
N PHE A 29 12.78 9.20 -3.85
CA PHE A 29 12.61 7.76 -4.05
C PHE A 29 11.60 7.14 -3.08
N ALA A 30 11.66 7.51 -1.79
CA ALA A 30 10.68 7.07 -0.80
C ALA A 30 9.26 7.54 -1.16
N LEU A 31 9.11 8.78 -1.65
CA LEU A 31 7.83 9.34 -2.03
C LEU A 31 7.26 8.69 -3.29
N LEU A 32 8.08 8.47 -4.32
CA LEU A 32 7.68 7.77 -5.55
C LEU A 32 7.29 6.32 -5.26
N ASN A 33 8.02 5.63 -4.38
CA ASN A 33 7.71 4.25 -4.00
C ASN A 33 6.43 4.17 -3.14
N SER A 34 6.21 5.13 -2.24
CA SER A 34 4.98 5.18 -1.41
C SER A 34 3.70 5.30 -2.24
N ARG A 35 3.76 6.01 -3.38
CA ARG A 35 2.58 6.25 -4.23
C ARG A 35 2.18 5.00 -5.01
N ARG A 36 3.16 4.20 -5.46
CA ARG A 36 2.92 2.89 -6.09
C ARG A 36 2.41 1.87 -5.08
N SER A 37 3.02 1.81 -3.89
CA SER A 37 2.62 0.89 -2.82
C SER A 37 1.17 1.12 -2.35
N SER A 38 0.77 2.38 -2.18
CA SER A 38 -0.62 2.75 -1.83
C SER A 38 -1.65 2.29 -2.88
N TRP A 39 -1.33 2.42 -4.17
CA TRP A 39 -2.20 1.94 -5.25
C TRP A 39 -2.32 0.42 -5.29
N ILE A 40 -1.22 -0.30 -5.06
CA ILE A 40 -1.24 -1.77 -4.97
C ILE A 40 -2.10 -2.21 -3.77
N GLY A 41 -1.98 -1.53 -2.63
CA GLY A 41 -2.82 -1.80 -1.46
C GLY A 41 -4.32 -1.54 -1.72
N ALA A 42 -4.65 -0.47 -2.44
CA ALA A 42 -6.03 -0.22 -2.88
C ALA A 42 -6.54 -1.31 -3.83
N LEU A 43 -5.72 -1.71 -4.80
CA LEU A 43 -6.05 -2.76 -5.77
C LEU A 43 -6.37 -4.09 -5.06
N LEU A 44 -5.60 -4.45 -4.03
CA LEU A 44 -5.80 -5.66 -3.24
C LEU A 44 -7.15 -5.68 -2.51
N ILE A 45 -7.74 -4.52 -2.19
CA ILE A 45 -9.07 -4.45 -1.57
C ILE A 45 -10.17 -4.38 -2.62
N VAL A 46 -9.97 -3.61 -3.69
CA VAL A 46 -10.97 -3.43 -4.76
C VAL A 46 -11.17 -4.70 -5.57
N PHE A 47 -10.10 -5.46 -5.82
CA PHE A 47 -10.15 -6.67 -6.64
C PHE A 47 -11.09 -7.76 -6.07
N PRO A 48 -10.98 -8.20 -4.80
CA PRO A 48 -11.92 -9.16 -4.24
C PRO A 48 -13.36 -8.62 -4.22
N PHE A 49 -13.55 -7.32 -3.96
CA PHE A 49 -14.86 -6.69 -4.00
C PHE A 49 -15.51 -6.73 -5.39
N LEU A 50 -14.73 -6.42 -6.44
CA LEU A 50 -15.20 -6.51 -7.83
C LEU A 50 -15.57 -7.93 -8.20
N LEU A 51 -14.79 -8.92 -7.77
CA LEU A 51 -15.01 -10.32 -8.08
C LEU A 51 -16.32 -10.82 -7.44
N ILE A 52 -16.58 -10.45 -6.19
CA ILE A 52 -17.84 -10.76 -5.49
C ILE A 52 -19.03 -10.03 -6.14
N SER A 53 -18.87 -8.75 -6.48
CA SER A 53 -19.89 -7.99 -7.20
C SER A 53 -20.25 -8.64 -8.54
N LEU A 54 -19.26 -9.17 -9.26
CA LEU A 54 -19.49 -9.91 -10.51
C LEU A 54 -20.31 -11.18 -10.29
N PHE A 55 -20.00 -11.97 -9.25
CA PHE A 55 -20.80 -13.14 -8.88
C PHE A 55 -22.23 -12.75 -8.50
N PHE A 56 -22.40 -11.65 -7.77
CA PHE A 56 -23.71 -11.15 -7.34
C PHE A 56 -24.57 -10.67 -8.53
N ILE A 57 -23.99 -9.89 -9.44
CA ILE A 57 -24.65 -9.44 -10.68
C ILE A 57 -25.04 -10.65 -11.53
N GLN A 58 -24.13 -11.61 -11.69
CA GLN A 58 -24.42 -12.81 -12.46
C GLN A 58 -25.61 -13.59 -11.88
N HIS A 59 -25.67 -13.74 -10.55
CA HIS A 59 -26.76 -14.40 -9.86
C HIS A 59 -28.08 -13.62 -9.99
N LEU A 60 -28.04 -12.29 -9.79
CA LEU A 60 -29.23 -11.43 -9.82
C LEU A 60 -29.90 -11.37 -11.20
N PHE A 61 -29.10 -11.32 -12.27
CA PHE A 61 -29.60 -11.22 -13.64
C PHE A 61 -29.73 -12.58 -14.34
N ASN A 62 -29.51 -13.70 -13.63
CA ASN A 62 -29.46 -15.06 -14.21
C ASN A 62 -28.58 -15.15 -15.45
N LEU A 63 -27.50 -14.36 -15.49
CA LEU A 63 -26.55 -14.40 -16.58
C LEU A 63 -25.83 -15.74 -16.48
N GLY A 64 -25.82 -16.51 -17.58
CA GLY A 64 -25.11 -17.79 -17.61
C GLY A 64 -23.64 -17.65 -17.21
N PRO A 65 -22.92 -18.77 -16.95
CA PRO A 65 -21.56 -18.75 -16.40
C PRO A 65 -20.48 -18.21 -17.35
N ARG A 66 -20.81 -17.40 -18.37
CA ARG A 66 -19.83 -16.79 -19.27
C ARG A 66 -18.83 -15.88 -18.55
N LEU A 67 -19.28 -15.13 -17.54
CA LEU A 67 -18.44 -14.13 -16.85
C LEU A 67 -17.55 -14.71 -15.75
N THR A 68 -17.95 -15.82 -15.13
CA THR A 68 -17.20 -16.48 -14.03
C THR A 68 -16.75 -17.90 -14.37
N GLY A 69 -17.12 -18.41 -15.54
CA GLY A 69 -16.87 -19.79 -15.97
C GLY A 69 -15.39 -20.14 -16.04
N TRP A 70 -14.54 -19.17 -16.39
CA TRP A 70 -13.08 -19.28 -16.36
C TRP A 70 -12.53 -19.64 -14.96
N ILE A 71 -13.16 -19.15 -13.89
CA ILE A 71 -12.80 -19.48 -12.50
C ILE A 71 -13.25 -20.91 -12.18
N ALA A 72 -14.46 -21.28 -12.60
CA ALA A 72 -15.01 -22.62 -12.39
C ALA A 72 -14.20 -23.69 -13.14
N THR A 73 -13.75 -23.42 -14.37
CA THR A 73 -12.90 -24.32 -15.14
C THR A 73 -11.51 -24.44 -14.55
N GLY A 74 -10.90 -23.32 -14.13
CA GLY A 74 -9.56 -23.29 -13.56
C GLY A 74 -9.44 -23.97 -12.20
N THR A 75 -10.55 -24.04 -11.44
CA THR A 75 -10.58 -24.70 -10.13
C THR A 75 -11.25 -26.07 -10.17
N SER A 76 -11.76 -26.53 -11.32
CA SER A 76 -12.54 -27.78 -11.44
C SER A 76 -11.85 -29.01 -10.85
N SER A 77 -10.53 -29.12 -11.00
CA SER A 77 -9.69 -30.21 -10.47
C SER A 77 -9.34 -30.09 -8.99
N LEU A 78 -9.62 -28.95 -8.34
CA LEU A 78 -9.25 -28.74 -6.94
C LEU A 78 -10.31 -29.33 -6.00
N PRO A 79 -9.88 -30.03 -4.94
CA PRO A 79 -10.76 -30.47 -3.87
C PRO A 79 -11.48 -29.29 -3.19
N VAL A 80 -12.69 -29.55 -2.68
CA VAL A 80 -13.57 -28.52 -2.08
C VAL A 80 -12.88 -27.76 -0.94
N TYR A 81 -12.12 -28.45 -0.09
CA TYR A 81 -11.39 -27.82 1.02
C TYR A 81 -10.30 -26.84 0.55
N TRP A 82 -9.57 -27.16 -0.52
CA TRP A 82 -8.59 -26.24 -1.12
C TRP A 82 -9.27 -25.02 -1.75
N LYS A 83 -10.43 -25.21 -2.38
CA LYS A 83 -11.24 -24.09 -2.92
C LYS A 83 -11.68 -23.14 -1.81
N ALA A 84 -12.21 -23.68 -0.72
CA ALA A 84 -12.62 -22.89 0.44
C ALA A 84 -11.44 -22.13 1.07
N LEU A 85 -10.29 -22.80 1.23
CA LEU A 85 -9.08 -22.16 1.76
C LEU A 85 -8.57 -21.02 0.85
N LEU A 86 -8.50 -21.25 -0.46
CA LEU A 86 -8.11 -20.21 -1.42
C LEU A 86 -9.08 -19.04 -1.41
N PHE A 87 -10.39 -19.31 -1.36
CA PHE A 87 -11.41 -18.28 -1.29
C PHE A 87 -11.29 -17.46 0.01
N PHE A 88 -11.04 -18.11 1.14
CA PHE A 88 -10.80 -17.44 2.42
C PHE A 88 -9.54 -16.56 2.39
N ILE A 89 -8.42 -17.08 1.91
CA ILE A 89 -7.17 -16.32 1.76
C ILE A 89 -7.39 -15.13 0.82
N PHE A 90 -8.16 -15.31 -0.24
CA PHE A 90 -8.46 -14.26 -1.20
C PHE A 90 -9.36 -13.17 -0.59
N LEU A 91 -10.46 -13.55 0.07
CA LEU A 91 -11.42 -12.58 0.64
C LEU A 91 -10.88 -11.86 1.87
N THR A 92 -10.13 -12.55 2.72
CA THR A 92 -9.67 -12.00 4.00
C THR A 92 -8.21 -11.56 3.92
N GLY A 93 -7.36 -12.39 3.29
CA GLY A 93 -5.93 -12.12 3.19
C GLY A 93 -5.61 -10.94 2.29
N PHE A 94 -6.31 -10.74 1.16
CA PHE A 94 -6.04 -9.60 0.29
C PHE A 94 -6.37 -8.25 0.96
N PRO A 95 -7.54 -8.07 1.61
CA PRO A 95 -7.78 -6.87 2.39
C PRO A 95 -6.75 -6.65 3.50
N PHE A 96 -6.32 -7.71 4.18
CA PHE A 96 -5.30 -7.62 5.22
C PHE A 96 -3.95 -7.14 4.67
N LEU A 97 -3.51 -7.69 3.53
CA LEU A 97 -2.32 -7.21 2.81
C LEU A 97 -2.49 -5.76 2.34
N GLY A 98 -3.68 -5.39 1.88
CA GLY A 98 -4.02 -4.03 1.50
C GLY A 98 -3.88 -3.04 2.66
N ILE A 99 -4.32 -3.42 3.87
CA ILE A 99 -4.13 -2.66 5.11
C ILE A 99 -2.64 -2.50 5.42
N ILE A 100 -1.87 -3.60 5.41
CA ILE A 100 -0.43 -3.57 5.71
C ILE A 100 0.31 -2.62 4.75
N LEU A 101 0.07 -2.73 3.45
CA LEU A 101 0.74 -1.88 2.45
C LEU A 101 0.34 -0.40 2.60
N ASN A 102 -0.93 -0.12 2.90
CA ASN A 102 -1.39 1.25 3.13
C ASN A 102 -0.82 1.85 4.42
N MET A 103 -0.69 1.04 5.48
CA MET A 103 -0.06 1.43 6.74
C MET A 103 1.45 1.69 6.53
N LEU A 104 2.13 0.83 5.78
CA LEU A 104 3.54 1.01 5.42
C LEU A 104 3.75 2.25 4.55
N SER A 105 2.76 2.65 3.75
CA SER A 105 2.81 3.91 3.00
C SER A 105 2.62 5.15 3.87
N ILE A 106 2.05 5.02 5.08
CA ILE A 106 1.86 6.12 6.03
C ILE A 106 3.10 6.27 6.93
N THR A 107 3.74 5.17 7.28
CA THR A 107 4.87 5.15 8.23
C THR A 107 6.21 5.04 7.53
N TYR A 108 7.07 6.05 7.70
CA TYR A 108 8.45 6.01 7.24
C TYR A 108 9.39 5.83 8.44
N PHE A 109 10.16 4.73 8.43
CA PHE A 109 11.16 4.45 9.45
C PHE A 109 12.53 4.85 8.92
N GLN A 110 13.16 5.83 9.56
CA GLN A 110 14.54 6.20 9.29
C GLN A 110 15.39 5.95 10.53
N TYR A 111 16.32 5.00 10.44
CA TYR A 111 17.28 4.74 11.49
C TYR A 111 18.54 5.57 11.25
N ASP A 112 18.82 6.54 12.12
CA ASP A 112 20.05 7.32 12.07
C ASP A 112 21.13 6.59 12.87
N LYS A 113 22.05 5.91 12.16
CA LYS A 113 23.18 5.18 12.76
C LYS A 113 24.14 6.10 13.52
N THR A 114 24.20 7.38 13.16
CA THR A 114 25.14 8.35 13.75
C THR A 114 24.60 8.89 15.07
N ARG A 115 23.28 9.11 15.16
CA ARG A 115 22.62 9.57 16.40
C ARG A 115 22.07 8.44 17.27
N ARG A 116 22.03 7.20 16.77
CA ARG A 116 21.33 6.05 17.38
C ARG A 116 19.85 6.36 17.69
N GLU A 117 19.22 7.12 16.79
CA GLU A 117 17.83 7.57 16.94
C GLU A 117 16.95 6.88 15.88
N PHE A 118 15.75 6.46 16.32
CA PHE A 118 14.69 6.01 15.44
C PHE A 118 13.78 7.18 15.10
N ASN A 119 13.94 7.73 13.90
CA ASN A 119 13.04 8.76 13.40
C ASN A 119 11.85 8.08 12.71
N ILE A 120 10.69 8.16 13.37
CA ILE A 120 9.41 7.67 12.84
C ILE A 120 8.67 8.88 12.28
N ILE A 121 8.54 8.94 10.95
CA ILE A 121 7.81 10.01 10.27
C ILE A 121 6.46 9.46 9.81
N ILE A 122 5.37 9.98 10.37
CA ILE A 122 4.00 9.59 10.02
C ILE A 122 3.45 10.62 9.03
N ARG A 123 3.28 10.22 7.77
CA ARG A 123 2.65 11.05 6.74
C ARG A 123 1.19 10.65 6.56
N ILE A 124 0.30 11.42 7.18
CA ILE A 124 -1.15 11.19 7.07
C ILE A 124 -1.59 11.41 5.61
N ARG A 125 -2.18 10.36 5.01
CA ARG A 125 -2.87 10.42 3.73
C ARG A 125 -4.28 9.88 3.91
N TRP A 126 -5.28 10.77 3.84
CA TRP A 126 -6.68 10.43 4.07
C TRP A 126 -7.17 9.26 3.19
N TRP A 127 -6.75 9.20 1.93
CA TRP A 127 -7.07 8.08 1.04
C TRP A 127 -6.60 6.72 1.61
N ASN A 128 -5.38 6.65 2.15
CA ASN A 128 -4.86 5.41 2.73
C ASN A 128 -5.64 5.02 3.99
N ILE A 129 -6.03 6.00 4.80
CA ILE A 129 -6.85 5.77 6.01
C ILE A 129 -8.21 5.18 5.61
N ILE A 130 -8.88 5.77 4.61
CA ILE A 130 -10.16 5.27 4.10
C ILE A 130 -10.00 3.82 3.62
N ILE A 131 -8.94 3.52 2.86
CA ILE A 131 -8.66 2.17 2.37
C ILE A 131 -8.45 1.20 3.53
N ILE A 132 -7.74 1.60 4.59
CA ILE A 132 -7.55 0.78 5.80
C ILE A 132 -8.90 0.49 6.46
N PHE A 133 -9.76 1.49 6.65
CA PHE A 133 -11.08 1.29 7.25
C PHE A 133 -11.97 0.38 6.42
N ILE A 134 -12.00 0.55 5.09
CA ILE A 134 -12.78 -0.32 4.19
C ILE A 134 -12.24 -1.74 4.24
N GLY A 135 -10.91 -1.92 4.12
CA GLY A 135 -10.27 -3.23 4.20
C GLY A 135 -10.55 -3.92 5.54
N ALA A 136 -10.48 -3.19 6.65
CA ALA A 136 -10.78 -3.70 7.98
C ALA A 136 -12.25 -4.11 8.10
N ALA A 137 -13.18 -3.27 7.64
CA ALA A 137 -14.61 -3.60 7.65
C ALA A 137 -14.91 -4.88 6.86
N VAL A 138 -14.32 -5.03 5.68
CA VAL A 138 -14.48 -6.22 4.83
C VAL A 138 -13.90 -7.47 5.51
N ALA A 139 -12.66 -7.38 6.01
CA ALA A 139 -12.01 -8.50 6.68
C ALA A 139 -12.78 -8.92 7.95
N SER A 140 -13.24 -7.96 8.75
CA SER A 140 -14.06 -8.20 9.94
C SER A 140 -15.40 -8.83 9.58
N PHE A 141 -16.09 -8.34 8.54
CA PHE A 141 -17.36 -8.90 8.10
C PHE A 141 -17.23 -10.39 7.74
N TYR A 142 -16.21 -10.75 6.95
CA TYR A 142 -16.01 -12.15 6.55
C TYR A 142 -15.54 -13.06 7.67
N THR A 143 -14.64 -12.58 8.53
CA THR A 143 -14.18 -13.37 9.69
C THR A 143 -15.31 -13.60 10.69
N LEU A 144 -16.15 -12.59 10.95
CA LEU A 144 -17.33 -12.74 11.81
C LEU A 144 -18.37 -13.68 11.19
N HIS A 145 -18.63 -13.58 9.88
CA HIS A 145 -19.57 -14.47 9.21
C HIS A 145 -19.10 -15.93 9.27
N LEU A 146 -17.81 -16.18 9.03
CA LEU A 146 -17.23 -17.52 9.15
C LEU A 146 -17.28 -18.05 10.59
N LEU A 147 -17.05 -17.18 11.58
CA LEU A 147 -17.15 -17.57 12.99
C LEU A 147 -18.60 -17.90 13.37
N ALA A 148 -19.57 -17.14 12.84
CA ALA A 148 -20.99 -17.39 13.06
C ALA A 148 -21.45 -18.70 12.42
N ASP A 149 -20.97 -19.03 11.22
CA ASP A 149 -21.29 -20.30 10.55
C ASP A 149 -20.57 -21.52 11.17
N ALA A 150 -19.52 -21.29 11.97
CA ALA A 150 -18.75 -22.34 12.64
C ALA A 150 -19.27 -22.71 14.04
N ILE A 151 -20.21 -21.92 14.60
CA ILE A 151 -20.85 -22.12 15.92
C ILE A 151 -22.24 -22.73 15.70
#